data_AF-A0A1J0VPG5-F1
#
_entry.id   AF-A0A1J0VPG5-F1
#
_cell.length_a   1.000
_cell.length_b   1.000
_cell.length_c   1.000
_cell.angle_alpha   90.00
_cell.angle_beta   90.00
_cell.angle_gamma   90.00
#
_symmetry.space_group_name_H-M   'P 1'
#
loop_
_entity.id
_entity.type
_entity.pdbx_description
1 polymer ?
#
loop_
_entity_poly.entity_id
_entity_poly.type
_entity_poly.pdbx_seq_one_letter_code
_entity_poly.pdbx_strand_id
1 'polypeptide(L)' 'MAYMQAGVHRAGGRLSVADIAAQPGGIEALRCRVHELRSRGVHFAANAIEQEMAALDLAPRG' A
#
# COMPACT_ATOMS: atom_id res chain seq x y z
N MET A 1 -14.52 0.09 14.32
CA MET A 1 -13.35 0.92 14.67
C MET A 1 -12.94 1.68 13.42
N ALA A 2 -13.22 2.98 13.39
CA ALA A 2 -12.96 3.86 12.27
C ALA A 2 -11.60 4.52 12.51
N TYR A 3 -10.61 4.22 11.68
CA TYR A 3 -9.34 4.95 11.66
C TYR A 3 -9.59 6.30 10.96
N MET A 4 -10.17 7.25 11.69
CA MET A 4 -10.26 8.62 11.21
C MET A 4 -8.84 9.21 11.17
N GLN A 5 -8.33 9.28 9.95
CA GLN A 5 -7.92 10.56 9.37
C GLN A 5 -6.83 11.29 10.18
N ALA A 6 -5.61 10.73 10.14
CA ALA A 6 -4.40 11.53 10.30
C ALA A 6 -4.37 12.57 9.17
N GLY A 7 -4.88 13.77 9.47
CA GLY A 7 -4.86 14.90 8.56
C GLY A 7 -3.44 15.30 8.26
N VAL A 8 -3.12 15.46 6.97
CA VAL A 8 -2.71 16.75 6.37
C VAL A 8 -2.41 16.67 4.85
N HIS A 9 -2.74 15.62 4.08
CA HIS A 9 -2.54 15.66 2.61
C HIS A 9 -3.81 15.42 1.78
N ARG A 10 -4.85 16.21 2.09
CA ARG A 10 -6.02 16.34 1.22
C ARG A 10 -5.72 17.33 0.09
N ALA A 11 -5.04 16.85 -0.96
CA ALA A 11 -5.08 17.45 -2.28
C ALA A 11 -5.25 16.33 -3.32
N GLY A 12 -6.47 16.07 -3.78
CA GLY A 12 -6.68 15.41 -5.08
C GLY A 12 -6.47 13.89 -5.18
N GLY A 13 -6.99 13.09 -4.25
CA GLY A 13 -7.67 11.83 -4.61
C GLY A 13 -6.87 10.56 -4.90
N ARG A 14 -5.54 10.51 -4.73
CA ARG A 14 -4.77 9.25 -4.87
C ARG A 14 -3.74 9.12 -3.75
N LEU A 15 -3.96 8.17 -2.85
CA LEU A 15 -2.97 7.72 -1.88
C LEU A 15 -1.92 6.88 -2.62
N SER A 16 -0.64 7.26 -2.55
CA SER A 16 0.43 6.46 -3.13
C SER A 16 0.85 5.33 -2.20
N VAL A 17 1.60 4.35 -2.72
CA VAL A 17 2.19 3.27 -1.92
C VAL A 17 3.12 3.83 -0.83
N ALA A 18 3.86 4.90 -1.14
CA ALA A 18 4.74 5.57 -0.19
C ALA A 18 3.95 6.21 0.98
N ASP A 19 2.85 6.89 0.68
CA ASP A 19 1.99 7.51 1.70
C ASP A 19 1.35 6.47 2.63
N ILE A 20 0.97 5.32 2.06
CA ILE A 20 0.41 4.22 2.85
C ILE A 20 1.52 3.62 3.72
N ALA A 21 2.69 3.34 3.16
CA ALA A 21 3.81 2.74 3.89
C ALA A 21 4.38 3.62 5.01
N ALA A 22 4.30 4.95 4.87
CA ALA A 22 4.70 5.91 5.89
C ALA A 22 3.79 5.87 7.15
N GLN A 23 2.59 5.28 7.05
CA GLN A 23 1.68 5.13 8.19
C GLN A 23 2.04 3.88 9.02
N PRO A 24 1.83 3.93 10.35
CA PRO A 24 2.03 2.75 11.21
C PRO A 24 1.12 1.60 10.75
N GLY A 25 1.72 0.44 10.44
CA GLY A 25 1.01 -0.72 9.89
C GLY A 25 0.69 -0.64 8.39
N GLY A 26 1.15 0.40 7.70
CA GLY A 26 0.91 0.61 6.27
C GLY A 26 1.48 -0.49 5.37
N ILE A 27 2.68 -0.98 5.68
CA ILE A 27 3.30 -2.10 4.95
C ILE A 27 2.44 -3.36 5.02
N GLU A 28 1.90 -3.66 6.20
CA GLU A 28 1.01 -4.82 6.38
C GLU A 28 -0.33 -4.62 5.66
N ALA A 29 -0.86 -3.40 5.63
CA ALA A 29 -2.05 -3.07 4.85
C ALA A 29 -1.82 -3.26 3.33
N LEU A 30 -0.65 -2.85 2.82
CA LEU A 30 -0.27 -3.05 1.42
C LEU A 30 -0.10 -4.54 1.09
N ARG A 31 0.55 -5.32 1.97
CA ARG A 31 0.68 -6.77 1.80
C ARG A 31 -0.67 -7.48 1.78
N CYS A 32 -1.56 -7.11 2.70
CA CYS A 32 -2.94 -7.63 2.72
C CYS A 32 -3.67 -7.28 1.41
N ARG A 33 -3.50 -6.05 0.91
CA ARG A 33 -4.10 -5.61 -0.35
C ARG A 33 -3.58 -6.40 -1.56
N VAL A 34 -2.27 -6.63 -1.63
CA VAL A 34 -1.64 -7.46 -2.67
C VAL A 34 -2.20 -8.88 -2.63
N HIS A 35 -2.33 -9.46 -1.43
CA HIS A 35 -2.91 -10.79 -1.26
C HIS A 35 -4.36 -10.86 -1.74
N GLU A 36 -5.19 -9.88 -1.36
CA GLU A 36 -6.59 -9.79 -1.83
C GLU A 36 -6.66 -9.69 -3.37
N LEU A 37 -5.84 -8.82 -3.98
CA LEU A 37 -5.81 -8.65 -5.43
C LEU A 37 -5.41 -9.94 -6.15
N ARG A 38 -4.44 -10.69 -5.63
CA ARG A 38 -4.08 -12.00 -6.18
C ARG A 38 -5.19 -13.03 -6.03
N SER A 39 -5.85 -13.08 -4.88
CA SER A 39 -7.00 -13.96 -4.65
C SER A 39 -8.16 -13.65 -5.62
N ARG A 40 -8.32 -12.38 -5.99
CA ARG A 40 -9.30 -11.91 -6.98
C ARG A 40 -8.85 -12.05 -8.44
N GLY A 41 -7.64 -12.56 -8.70
CA GLY A 41 -7.06 -12.69 -10.04
C GLY A 41 -6.60 -11.38 -10.68
N VAL A 42 -6.55 -10.28 -9.92
CA VAL A 42 -6.12 -8.95 -10.40
C VAL A 42 -4.60 -8.81 -10.24
N HIS A 43 -3.85 -9.65 -10.96
CA HIS A 43 -2.39 -9.73 -10.84
C HIS A 43 -1.68 -8.45 -11.24
N PHE A 44 -2.20 -7.71 -12.23
CA PHE A 44 -1.60 -6.45 -12.67
C PHE A 44 -1.53 -5.40 -11.55
N ALA A 45 -2.63 -5.21 -10.81
CA ALA A 45 -2.65 -4.27 -9.70
C ALA A 45 -1.79 -4.74 -8.52
N ALA A 46 -1.78 -6.05 -8.25
CA ALA A 46 -0.91 -6.63 -7.22
C ALA A 46 0.57 -6.38 -7.53
N ASN A 47 0.99 -6.68 -8.76
CA ASN A 47 2.36 -6.50 -9.21
C ASN A 47 2.79 -5.02 -9.19
N ALA A 48 1.90 -4.10 -9.57
CA ALA A 48 2.19 -2.66 -9.50
C ALA A 48 2.52 -2.21 -8.07
N ILE A 49 1.72 -2.64 -7.09
CA ILE A 49 1.95 -2.32 -5.67
C ILE A 49 3.25 -2.96 -5.18
N GLU A 50 3.52 -4.22 -5.51
CA GLU A 50 4.77 -4.90 -5.15
C GLU A 50 6.00 -4.21 -5.74
N GLN A 51 5.92 -3.77 -7.00
CA GLN A 51 7.00 -3.07 -7.68
C GLN A 51 7.27 -1.70 -7.04
N GLU A 52 6.22 -0.94 -6.71
CA GLU A 52 6.36 0.32 -5.97
C GLU A 52 6.94 0.08 -4.57
N MET A 53 6.47 -0.93 -3.82
CA MET A 53 7.04 -1.29 -2.52
C MET A 53 8.52 -1.69 -2.62
N ALA A 54 8.90 -2.42 -3.66
CA ALA A 54 10.30 -2.80 -3.90
C ALA A 54 11.17 -1.58 -4.28
N ALA A 55 10.64 -0.66 -5.09
CA ALA A 55 11.33 0.57 -5.46
C ALA A 55 11.57 1.50 -4.25
N LEU A 56 10.68 1.45 -3.27
CA LEU A 56 10.78 2.19 -2.01
C LEU A 56 11.60 1.45 -0.93
N ASP A 57 12.18 0.29 -1.25
CA ASP A 57 12.92 -0.57 -0.32
C ASP A 57 12.10 -1.02 0.91
N LEU A 58 10.77 -1.03 0.76
CA LEU A 58 9.81 -1.43 1.81
C LEU A 58 9.56 -2.94 1.81
N ALA A 59 9.95 -3.62 0.73
CA ALA A 59 10.04 -5.06 0.72
C ALA A 59 11.13 -5.48 1.72
N PRO A 60 10.88 -6.47 2.59
CA PRO A 60 11.91 -6.95 3.51
C PRO A 60 13.05 -7.46 2.64
N ARG A 61 14.20 -6.78 2.71
CA ARG A 61 15.46 -7.35 2.24
C ARG A 61 15.65 -8.62 3.08
N GLY A 62 15.53 -9.77 2.43
CA GLY A 62 15.82 -11.06 3.05
C GLY A 62 17.23 -11.10 3.62
#